data_AF-A0A0E0IGV8-F1
#
_entry.id   AF-A0A0E0IGV8-F1
#
_cell.length_a   1.000
_cell.length_b   1.000
_cell.length_c   1.000
_cell.angle_alpha   90.00
_cell.angle_beta   90.00
_cell.angle_gamma   90.00
#
_symmetry.space_group_name_H-M   'P 1'
#
loop_
_entity.id
_entity.type
_entity.pdbx_description
1 polymer ?
#
loop_
_entity_poly.entity_id
_entity_poly.type
_entity_poly.pdbx_seq_one_letter_code
_entity_poly.pdbx_strand_id
1 'polypeptide(L)'
;MQVIDLVLKSSYPFRTTDRPNGVCFLVVLQVGNRFVGLADTLQFVYVLERHNSVWTRYETTSRCTDLTAKIIISGFVVLDRRSFMVSDAATFDCLLLNIVKACQWYRYGALFVRSLCIHGFVYTLFDGGILAFELVVSENDGSYYLDAPIFLRAWSKIVRERSMICFASVGQDDDDDHSCDHCLVFCLARGGYPRAGYSSTVRKKLYDDVQITMIQVMTRETGRGTREPVRPPRFVDMCTNSVEWMQAC
;
A
#
# COMPACT_ATOMS: atom_id res chain seq x y z
N MET A 1 -1.56 -4.51 -17.61
CA MET A 1 -0.42 -4.48 -16.68
C MET A 1 0.33 -3.19 -16.95
N GLN A 2 0.02 -2.12 -16.21
CA GLN A 2 0.73 -0.85 -16.36
C GLN A 2 1.98 -0.88 -15.47
N VAL A 3 3.13 -0.70 -16.10
CA VAL A 3 4.37 -0.36 -15.41
C VAL A 3 4.18 1.07 -14.92
N ILE A 4 4.08 1.25 -13.60
CA ILE A 4 4.14 2.58 -13.01
C ILE A 4 5.62 2.97 -13.00
N ASP A 5 6.04 3.71 -14.02
CA ASP A 5 7.29 4.46 -13.96
C ASP A 5 7.08 5.61 -12.97
N LEU A 6 7.49 5.36 -11.72
CA LEU A 6 7.67 6.43 -10.74
C LEU A 6 8.86 7.26 -11.20
N VAL A 7 8.61 8.27 -12.03
CA VAL A 7 9.54 9.38 -12.25
C VAL A 7 9.58 10.21 -10.97
N LEU A 8 10.27 9.67 -9.96
CA LEU A 8 10.92 10.49 -8.96
C LEU A 8 11.97 11.31 -9.73
N LYS A 9 11.93 12.64 -9.60
CA LYS A 9 13.04 13.52 -10.01
C LYS A 9 14.30 13.11 -9.22
N SER A 10 14.98 12.10 -9.73
CA SER A 10 16.30 11.65 -9.33
C SER A 10 17.23 12.08 -10.45
N SER A 11 18.25 12.86 -10.12
CA SER A 11 19.28 13.40 -11.01
C SER A 11 20.21 12.34 -11.60
N TYR A 12 19.79 11.07 -11.63
CA TYR A 12 20.54 9.96 -12.20
C TYR A 12 19.61 9.15 -13.11
N PRO A 13 19.97 8.93 -14.39
CA PRO A 13 19.18 8.09 -15.27
C PRO A 13 19.11 6.69 -14.66
N PHE A 14 17.90 6.17 -14.45
CA PHE A 14 17.70 4.77 -14.08
C PHE A 14 18.39 3.91 -15.14
N ARG A 15 19.50 3.27 -14.78
CA ARG A 15 20.08 2.20 -15.62
C ARG A 15 18.98 1.18 -15.84
N THR A 16 18.76 0.76 -17.09
CA THR A 16 17.86 -0.34 -17.42
C THR A 16 18.15 -1.51 -16.48
N THR A 17 17.18 -1.88 -15.66
CA THR A 17 17.35 -2.99 -14.71
C THR A 17 17.08 -4.29 -15.44
N ASP A 18 17.99 -5.24 -15.33
CA ASP A 18 17.83 -6.56 -15.94
C ASP A 18 16.82 -7.34 -15.12
N ARG A 19 15.54 -7.29 -15.54
CA ARG A 19 14.51 -8.11 -14.90
C ARG A 19 14.87 -9.59 -15.05
N PRO A 20 14.66 -10.42 -14.02
CA PRO A 20 14.89 -11.86 -14.13
C PRO A 20 14.09 -12.44 -15.28
N ASN A 21 14.75 -13.15 -16.18
CA ASN A 21 14.11 -13.78 -17.34
C ASN A 21 12.98 -14.71 -16.89
N GLY A 22 11.81 -14.58 -17.53
CA GLY A 22 10.64 -15.43 -17.27
C GLY A 22 9.87 -15.09 -15.99
N VAL A 23 10.21 -14.02 -15.27
CA VAL A 23 9.52 -13.63 -14.02
C VAL A 23 8.62 -12.43 -14.26
N CYS A 24 7.34 -12.58 -13.94
CA CYS A 24 6.38 -11.48 -13.90
C CYS A 24 6.13 -11.08 -12.45
N PHE A 25 6.57 -9.88 -12.05
CA PHE A 25 6.25 -9.37 -10.72
C PHE A 25 4.78 -8.97 -10.64
N LEU A 26 4.08 -9.49 -9.63
CA LEU A 26 2.75 -9.06 -9.25
C LEU A 26 2.78 -7.74 -8.49
N VAL A 27 3.82 -7.53 -7.67
CA VAL A 27 4.04 -6.29 -6.94
C VAL A 27 5.53 -5.99 -6.82
N VAL A 28 5.88 -4.70 -6.86
CA VAL A 28 7.21 -4.19 -6.56
C VAL A 28 7.08 -3.13 -5.46
N LEU A 29 7.82 -3.31 -4.38
CA LEU A 29 7.75 -2.54 -3.16
C LEU A 29 9.10 -1.90 -2.85
N GLN A 30 9.10 -0.68 -2.33
CA GLN A 30 10.31 -0.13 -1.73
C GLN A 30 10.32 -0.47 -0.23
N VAL A 31 11.32 -1.23 0.21
CA VAL A 31 11.51 -1.62 1.62
C VAL A 31 12.88 -1.12 2.07
N GLY A 32 12.88 -0.07 2.88
CA GLY A 32 14.11 0.66 3.20
C GLY A 32 14.80 1.21 1.94
N ASN A 33 16.06 0.80 1.74
CA ASN A 33 16.88 1.21 0.59
C ASN A 33 16.86 0.19 -0.56
N ARG A 34 15.88 -0.71 -0.59
CA ARG A 34 15.79 -1.82 -1.54
C ARG A 34 14.45 -1.81 -2.24
N PHE A 35 14.43 -2.32 -3.47
CA PHE A 35 13.20 -2.74 -4.12
C PHE A 35 13.03 -4.25 -3.97
N VAL A 36 11.80 -4.66 -3.67
CA VAL A 36 11.42 -6.05 -3.49
C VAL A 36 10.31 -6.38 -4.47
N GLY A 37 10.55 -7.37 -5.32
CA GLY A 37 9.59 -7.91 -6.27
C GLY A 37 9.07 -9.26 -5.80
N LEU A 38 7.74 -9.43 -5.86
CA LEU A 38 7.08 -10.72 -5.65
C LEU A 38 6.46 -11.21 -6.95
N ALA A 39 6.59 -12.50 -7.21
CA ALA A 39 5.99 -13.18 -8.35
C ALA A 39 4.60 -13.76 -7.97
N ASP A 40 4.10 -14.70 -8.75
CA ASP A 40 2.81 -15.37 -8.50
C ASP A 40 2.88 -16.44 -7.41
N THR A 41 4.07 -16.75 -6.88
CA THR A 41 4.27 -17.61 -5.70
C THR A 41 5.16 -16.90 -4.68
N LEU A 42 5.16 -17.40 -3.44
CA LEU A 42 5.98 -16.85 -2.36
C LEU A 42 7.30 -17.59 -2.14
N GLN A 43 7.58 -18.65 -2.89
CA GLN A 43 8.82 -19.42 -2.84
C GLN A 43 10.06 -18.55 -3.01
N PHE A 44 9.96 -17.50 -3.83
CA PHE A 44 11.06 -16.61 -4.09
C PHE A 44 10.67 -15.15 -3.89
N VAL A 45 11.62 -14.39 -3.35
CA VAL A 45 11.59 -12.94 -3.29
C VAL A 45 12.75 -12.42 -4.11
N TYR A 46 12.51 -11.39 -4.91
CA TYR A 46 13.54 -10.77 -5.74
C TYR A 46 13.88 -9.41 -5.15
N VAL A 47 15.16 -9.16 -4.92
CA VAL A 47 15.62 -7.91 -4.29
C VAL A 47 16.58 -7.19 -5.22
N LEU A 48 16.32 -5.91 -5.42
CA LEU A 48 17.19 -4.98 -6.13
C LEU A 48 17.69 -3.93 -5.14
N GLU A 49 18.98 -3.95 -4.86
CA GLU A 49 19.65 -2.90 -4.07
C GLU A 49 19.71 -1.61 -4.88
N ARG A 50 19.56 -0.44 -4.24
CA ARG A 50 19.47 0.88 -4.92
C ARG A 50 20.64 1.20 -5.87
N HIS A 51 21.81 0.62 -5.62
CA HIS A 51 23.02 0.85 -6.40
C HIS A 51 23.35 -0.30 -7.37
N ASN A 52 22.52 -1.35 -7.38
CA ASN A 52 22.66 -2.47 -8.30
C ASN A 52 21.66 -2.32 -9.45
N SER A 53 22.00 -2.89 -10.61
CA SER A 53 21.11 -2.99 -11.77
C SER A 53 20.51 -4.40 -11.94
N VAL A 54 20.89 -5.33 -11.06
CA VAL A 54 20.54 -6.76 -11.16
C VAL A 54 19.70 -7.18 -9.97
N TRP A 55 18.59 -7.87 -10.25
CA TRP A 55 17.72 -8.47 -9.26
C TRP A 55 18.33 -9.77 -8.71
N THR A 56 18.47 -9.86 -7.40
CA THR A 56 18.94 -11.08 -6.72
C THR A 56 17.74 -11.88 -6.23
N ARG A 57 17.70 -13.17 -6.57
CA ARG A 57 16.66 -14.11 -6.12
C ARG A 57 17.04 -14.69 -4.75
N TYR A 58 16.10 -14.61 -3.81
CA TYR A 58 16.20 -15.23 -2.49
C TYR A 58 15.09 -16.26 -2.32
N GLU A 59 15.45 -17.43 -1.77
CA GLU A 59 14.47 -18.44 -1.38
C GLU A 59 13.85 -18.08 -0.03
N THR A 60 12.53 -18.20 0.06
CA THR A 60 11.82 -17.99 1.31
C THR A 60 11.64 -19.31 2.05
N THR A 61 11.36 -19.22 3.33
CA THR A 61 11.02 -20.38 4.16
C THR A 61 9.73 -20.09 4.91
N SER A 62 8.94 -21.15 5.17
CA SER A 62 7.72 -21.10 5.95
C SER A 62 7.63 -22.34 6.83
N ARG A 63 6.98 -22.20 8.00
CA ARG A 63 6.65 -23.33 8.86
C ARG A 63 5.24 -23.88 8.63
N CYS A 64 4.35 -23.09 8.03
CA CYS A 64 2.91 -23.36 8.07
C CYS A 64 2.19 -23.17 6.74
N THR A 65 2.90 -22.83 5.66
CA THR A 65 2.28 -22.54 4.37
C THR A 65 3.05 -23.10 3.19
N ASP A 66 2.30 -23.58 2.21
CA ASP A 66 2.84 -23.95 0.91
C ASP A 66 3.29 -22.71 0.15
N LEU A 67 4.60 -22.55 0.02
CA LEU A 67 5.25 -21.44 -0.68
C LEU A 67 5.10 -21.53 -2.21
N THR A 68 4.78 -22.72 -2.72
CA THR A 68 4.65 -22.99 -4.16
C THR A 68 3.24 -22.71 -4.68
N ALA A 69 2.28 -22.58 -3.76
CA ALA A 69 0.92 -22.18 -4.09
C ALA A 69 0.90 -20.78 -4.72
N LYS A 70 0.05 -20.62 -5.73
CA LYS A 70 -0.15 -19.33 -6.37
C LYS A 70 -0.93 -18.39 -5.45
N ILE A 71 -0.49 -17.15 -5.38
CA ILE A 71 -1.14 -16.09 -4.60
C ILE A 71 -1.77 -15.03 -5.51
N ILE A 72 -2.83 -14.41 -5.02
CA ILE A 72 -3.48 -13.28 -5.68
C ILE A 72 -3.35 -12.06 -4.79
N ILE A 73 -2.38 -11.19 -5.04
CA ILE A 73 -2.14 -10.04 -4.15
C ILE A 73 -3.30 -9.04 -4.24
N SER A 74 -4.05 -8.88 -3.15
CA SER A 74 -5.10 -7.85 -3.02
C SER A 74 -4.56 -6.51 -2.55
N GLY A 75 -3.48 -6.53 -1.76
CA GLY A 75 -2.84 -5.33 -1.24
C GLY A 75 -1.57 -5.62 -0.44
N PHE A 76 -0.90 -4.57 0.00
CA PHE A 76 0.37 -4.65 0.71
C PHE A 76 0.58 -3.46 1.65
N VAL A 77 1.46 -3.62 2.63
CA VAL A 77 1.94 -2.53 3.50
C VAL A 77 3.43 -2.73 3.78
N VAL A 78 4.21 -1.65 3.75
CA VAL A 78 5.60 -1.66 4.25
C VAL A 78 5.55 -1.25 5.71
N LEU A 79 6.07 -2.10 6.60
CA LEU A 79 6.02 -1.87 8.05
C LEU A 79 7.24 -1.12 8.54
N ASP A 80 8.42 -1.54 8.08
CA ASP A 80 9.70 -0.96 8.45
C ASP A 80 10.74 -1.10 7.32
N ARG A 81 12.02 -0.86 7.62
CA ARG A 81 13.13 -0.90 6.64
C ARG A 81 13.48 -2.31 6.14
N ARG A 82 12.88 -3.35 6.71
CA ARG A 82 13.22 -4.77 6.53
C ARG A 82 11.99 -5.65 6.38
N SER A 83 10.81 -5.18 6.78
CA SER A 83 9.60 -5.97 6.79
C SER A 83 8.42 -5.29 6.08
N PHE A 84 7.58 -6.12 5.49
CA PHE A 84 6.36 -5.71 4.80
C PHE A 84 5.34 -6.85 4.85
N MET A 85 4.05 -6.53 4.70
CA MET A 85 3.00 -7.52 4.54
C MET A 85 2.39 -7.45 3.16
N VAL A 86 1.93 -8.59 2.65
CA VAL A 86 1.04 -8.68 1.49
C VAL A 86 -0.20 -9.47 1.86
N SER A 87 -1.34 -9.18 1.25
CA SER A 87 -2.58 -9.88 1.49
C SER A 87 -2.96 -10.69 0.26
N ASP A 88 -3.35 -11.94 0.47
CA ASP A 88 -3.82 -12.84 -0.58
C ASP A 88 -5.36 -12.82 -0.64
N ALA A 89 -5.88 -12.43 -1.81
CA ALA A 89 -7.30 -12.30 -2.08
C ALA A 89 -8.04 -13.64 -2.05
N ALA A 90 -7.34 -14.76 -2.30
CA ALA A 90 -7.95 -16.07 -2.33
C ALA A 90 -8.23 -16.62 -0.91
N THR A 91 -7.29 -16.38 0.00
CA THR A 91 -7.36 -16.88 1.39
C THR A 91 -7.87 -15.83 2.38
N PHE A 92 -7.87 -14.55 2.00
CA PHE A 92 -8.09 -13.40 2.91
C PHE A 92 -7.07 -13.34 4.06
N ASP A 93 -5.91 -13.97 3.90
CA ASP A 93 -4.81 -13.93 4.85
C ASP A 93 -3.82 -12.80 4.51
N CYS A 94 -3.14 -12.28 5.53
CA CYS A 94 -1.95 -11.46 5.39
C CYS A 94 -0.68 -12.29 5.55
N LEU A 95 0.41 -11.81 4.98
CA LEU A 95 1.64 -12.55 4.79
C LEU A 95 2.77 -11.60 5.17
N LEU A 96 3.50 -11.85 6.26
CA LEU A 96 4.63 -11.02 6.67
C LEU A 96 5.93 -11.52 6.05
N LEU A 97 6.62 -10.64 5.36
CA LEU A 97 7.92 -10.93 4.77
C LEU A 97 8.96 -10.05 5.42
N ASN A 98 10.00 -10.68 5.95
CA ASN A 98 11.19 -10.01 6.46
C ASN A 98 12.38 -10.40 5.60
N ILE A 99 13.07 -9.40 5.06
CA ILE A 99 14.14 -9.57 4.08
C ILE A 99 15.39 -10.21 4.72
N VAL A 100 15.56 -10.13 6.04
CA VAL A 100 16.77 -10.58 6.76
C VAL A 100 16.54 -11.92 7.47
N LYS A 101 15.39 -12.07 8.12
CA LYS A 101 15.03 -13.28 8.87
C LYS A 101 13.87 -13.92 8.12
N ALA A 102 14.11 -15.09 7.53
CA ALA A 102 13.10 -16.05 7.06
C ALA A 102 11.63 -15.60 7.22
N CYS A 103 10.92 -15.46 6.09
CA CYS A 103 9.53 -14.97 6.04
C CYS A 103 8.64 -15.66 7.08
N GLN A 104 7.88 -14.89 7.86
CA GLN A 104 7.04 -15.41 8.94
C GLN A 104 5.57 -15.16 8.62
N TRP A 105 4.71 -16.15 8.89
CA TRP A 105 3.34 -16.15 8.40
C TRP A 105 2.37 -15.85 9.52
N TYR A 106 1.50 -14.85 9.34
CA TYR A 106 0.54 -14.47 10.37
C TYR A 106 -0.81 -14.14 9.76
N ARG A 107 -1.85 -14.76 10.32
CA ARG A 107 -3.24 -14.63 9.87
C ARG A 107 -3.90 -13.40 10.47
N TYR A 108 -4.99 -12.98 9.83
CA TYR A 108 -5.93 -11.90 10.16
C TYR A 108 -5.69 -10.56 9.46
N GLY A 109 -6.66 -10.18 8.62
CA GLY A 109 -6.76 -8.89 7.95
C GLY A 109 -6.68 -9.02 6.44
N ALA A 110 -7.51 -8.25 5.72
CA ALA A 110 -7.44 -8.12 4.27
C ALA A 110 -6.88 -6.73 3.94
N LEU A 111 -5.77 -6.68 3.21
CA LEU A 111 -5.21 -5.43 2.71
C LEU A 111 -5.68 -5.19 1.28
N PHE A 112 -5.85 -3.91 0.96
CA PHE A 112 -6.37 -3.48 -0.31
C PHE A 112 -5.46 -2.43 -0.96
N VAL A 113 -4.98 -2.72 -2.16
CA VAL A 113 -4.03 -1.87 -2.90
C VAL A 113 -2.81 -1.56 -2.01
N ARG A 114 -2.38 -0.31 -1.95
CA ARG A 114 -1.34 0.14 -1.04
C ARG A 114 -1.98 0.57 0.27
N SER A 115 -1.54 -0.06 1.35
CA SER A 115 -1.86 0.30 2.72
C SER A 115 -0.68 1.01 3.37
N LEU A 116 -0.93 1.69 4.49
CA LEU A 116 0.04 2.55 5.17
C LEU A 116 0.23 2.08 6.61
N CYS A 117 1.47 1.90 7.04
CA CYS A 117 1.78 1.68 8.46
C CYS A 117 2.27 2.99 9.07
N ILE A 118 1.51 3.55 10.00
CA ILE A 118 1.78 4.84 10.63
C ILE A 118 1.48 4.70 12.13
N HIS A 119 2.46 5.02 12.97
CA HIS A 119 2.33 4.99 14.45
C HIS A 119 1.74 3.69 15.01
N GLY A 120 2.18 2.55 14.47
CA GLY A 120 1.73 1.23 14.91
C GLY A 120 0.34 0.83 14.40
N PHE A 121 -0.29 1.60 13.50
CA PHE A 121 -1.53 1.22 12.84
C PHE A 121 -1.36 1.03 11.34
N VAL A 122 -1.98 -0.01 10.80
CA VAL A 122 -2.10 -0.27 9.36
C VAL A 122 -3.44 0.27 8.86
N TYR A 123 -3.38 1.29 8.01
CA TYR A 123 -4.52 1.90 7.34
C TYR A 123 -4.67 1.34 5.93
N THR A 124 -5.82 0.76 5.62
CA THR A 124 -6.13 0.21 4.30
C THR A 124 -7.48 0.69 3.80
N LEU A 125 -7.60 0.86 2.49
CA LEU A 125 -8.87 1.23 1.87
C LEU A 125 -9.85 0.07 1.96
N PHE A 126 -11.12 0.39 2.19
CA PHE A 126 -12.20 -0.59 2.23
C PHE A 126 -13.48 -0.04 1.62
N ASP A 127 -14.43 -0.93 1.38
CA ASP A 127 -15.74 -0.52 0.91
C ASP A 127 -16.46 0.31 1.97
N GLY A 128 -16.65 1.59 1.64
CA GLY A 128 -17.29 2.56 2.51
C GLY A 128 -16.34 3.37 3.41
N GLY A 129 -15.03 3.12 3.42
CA GLY A 129 -14.10 3.90 4.24
C GLY A 129 -12.71 3.30 4.38
N ILE A 130 -12.08 3.57 5.51
CA ILE A 130 -10.72 3.10 5.82
C ILE A 130 -10.84 2.09 6.98
N LEU A 131 -10.17 0.95 6.87
CA LEU A 131 -9.95 0.06 8.00
C LEU A 131 -8.59 0.39 8.61
N ALA A 132 -8.55 0.55 9.92
CA ALA A 132 -7.33 0.73 10.69
C ALA A 132 -7.13 -0.47 11.62
N PHE A 133 -6.01 -1.15 11.49
CA PHE A 133 -5.64 -2.30 12.31
C PHE A 133 -4.46 -1.92 13.19
N GLU A 134 -4.51 -2.18 14.49
CA GLU A 134 -3.31 -2.07 15.32
C GLU A 134 -2.34 -3.20 14.94
N LEU A 135 -1.07 -2.85 14.70
CA LEU A 135 0.00 -3.81 14.50
C LEU A 135 0.56 -4.20 15.86
N VAL A 136 0.20 -5.39 16.33
CA VAL A 136 0.63 -5.88 17.63
C VAL A 136 1.78 -6.86 17.47
N VAL A 137 2.78 -6.73 18.36
CA VAL A 137 3.89 -7.68 18.46
C VAL A 137 3.63 -8.61 19.66
N SER A 138 3.61 -9.91 19.41
CA SER A 138 3.56 -10.94 20.45
C SER A 138 4.86 -10.96 21.24
N GLU A 139 4.76 -10.82 22.55
CA GLU A 139 5.90 -10.86 23.47
C GLU A 139 6.54 -12.26 23.54
N ASN A 140 5.79 -13.32 23.23
CA ASN A 140 6.23 -14.71 23.40
C ASN A 140 7.18 -15.18 22.30
N ASP A 141 6.90 -14.82 21.06
CA ASP A 141 7.60 -15.33 19.88
C ASP A 141 8.06 -14.21 18.93
N GLY A 142 7.81 -12.94 19.28
CA GLY A 142 8.12 -11.79 18.45
C GLY A 142 7.31 -11.72 17.16
N SER A 143 6.20 -12.46 17.08
CA SER A 143 5.30 -12.44 15.94
C SER A 143 4.54 -11.13 15.80
N TYR A 144 4.11 -10.79 14.58
CA TYR A 144 3.26 -9.64 14.33
C TYR A 144 1.86 -10.12 13.96
N TYR A 145 0.82 -9.47 14.48
CA TYR A 145 -0.55 -9.68 14.02
C TYR A 145 -1.30 -8.36 13.92
N LEU A 146 -2.38 -8.36 13.12
CA LEU A 146 -3.31 -7.24 13.02
C LEU A 146 -4.46 -7.49 14.00
N ASP A 147 -4.68 -6.57 14.94
CA ASP A 147 -5.80 -6.63 15.88
C ASP A 147 -7.14 -6.31 15.19
N ALA A 148 -8.25 -6.39 15.92
CA ALA A 148 -9.59 -6.09 15.42
C ALA A 148 -9.62 -4.71 14.72
N PRO A 149 -10.18 -4.62 13.50
CA PRO A 149 -10.17 -3.38 12.76
C PRO A 149 -11.11 -2.33 13.34
N ILE A 150 -10.65 -1.08 13.36
CA ILE A 150 -11.49 0.09 13.53
C ILE A 150 -11.96 0.55 12.13
N PHE A 151 -13.26 0.57 11.91
CA PHE A 151 -13.84 1.02 10.64
C PHE A 151 -14.14 2.52 10.65
N LEU A 152 -13.34 3.26 9.87
CA LEU A 152 -13.47 4.69 9.66
C LEU A 152 -14.32 4.95 8.41
N ARG A 153 -15.63 4.98 8.60
CA ARG A 153 -16.59 5.25 7.52
C ARG A 153 -16.33 6.63 6.92
N ALA A 154 -16.08 6.67 5.61
CA ALA A 154 -15.80 7.91 4.89
C ALA A 154 -16.70 8.08 3.66
N TRP A 155 -16.94 7.03 2.87
CA TRP A 155 -17.70 7.14 1.62
C TRP A 155 -18.89 6.18 1.55
N SER A 156 -19.84 6.47 0.65
CA SER A 156 -21.06 5.68 0.47
C SER A 156 -20.97 4.63 -0.64
N LYS A 157 -19.96 4.71 -1.52
CA LYS A 157 -19.84 3.83 -2.70
C LYS A 157 -18.59 2.99 -2.67
N ILE A 158 -18.75 1.73 -3.09
CA ILE A 158 -17.69 0.72 -3.24
C ILE A 158 -16.55 1.26 -4.11
N VAL A 159 -15.34 0.98 -3.66
CA VAL A 159 -14.11 1.29 -4.38
C VAL A 159 -13.86 0.17 -5.40
N ARG A 160 -14.61 0.21 -6.52
CA ARG A 160 -14.72 -0.94 -7.44
C ARG A 160 -13.45 -1.25 -8.25
N GLU A 161 -12.71 -0.23 -8.70
CA GLU A 161 -11.51 -0.43 -9.53
C GLU A 161 -10.23 -0.07 -8.79
N ARG A 162 -9.61 -1.11 -8.23
CA ARG A 162 -8.40 -1.06 -7.40
C ARG A 162 -7.19 -0.48 -8.12
N SER A 163 -7.08 -0.73 -9.44
CA SER A 163 -5.90 -0.40 -10.24
C SER A 163 -5.75 1.09 -10.57
N MET A 164 -6.78 1.91 -10.33
CA MET A 164 -6.77 3.35 -10.63
C MET A 164 -6.74 4.20 -9.37
N ILE A 165 -6.30 3.62 -8.25
CA ILE A 165 -6.40 4.25 -6.94
C ILE A 165 -5.04 4.31 -6.29
N CYS A 166 -4.72 5.49 -5.78
CA CYS A 166 -3.54 5.73 -4.97
C CYS A 166 -3.98 6.20 -3.58
N PHE A 167 -3.41 5.59 -2.56
CA PHE A 167 -3.58 5.96 -1.17
C PHE A 167 -2.22 6.32 -0.56
N ALA A 168 -2.14 7.52 0.00
CA ALA A 168 -0.91 8.05 0.59
C ALA A 168 -1.20 8.87 1.85
N SER A 169 -0.25 8.89 2.77
CA SER A 169 -0.19 9.94 3.78
C SER A 169 0.53 11.14 3.19
N VAL A 170 -0.01 12.33 3.44
CA VAL A 170 0.44 13.61 2.87
C VAL A 170 0.73 14.65 3.93
N GLY A 171 0.40 14.36 5.19
CA GLY A 171 0.69 15.24 6.30
C GLY A 171 0.39 14.54 7.62
N GLN A 172 1.10 14.97 8.63
CA GLN A 172 0.85 14.64 10.02
C GLN A 172 1.17 15.89 10.83
N ASP A 173 0.31 16.21 11.79
CA ASP A 173 0.68 17.20 12.81
C ASP A 173 1.62 16.52 13.80
N ASP A 174 2.86 16.99 13.85
CA ASP A 174 3.88 16.57 14.81
C ASP A 174 3.91 17.46 16.06
N ASP A 175 3.00 18.44 16.19
CA ASP A 175 3.22 19.56 17.10
C ASP A 175 3.01 19.27 18.59
N ASP A 176 4.02 19.76 19.34
CA ASP A 176 4.25 19.88 20.79
C ASP A 176 3.15 20.65 21.56
N ASP A 177 1.97 20.81 20.99
CA ASP A 177 0.86 21.47 21.66
C ASP A 177 0.21 20.47 22.62
N HIS A 178 -0.18 20.90 23.82
CA HIS A 178 -0.68 20.06 24.92
C HIS A 178 -2.01 19.31 24.63
N SER A 179 -2.38 19.14 23.36
CA SER A 179 -3.46 18.29 22.86
C SER A 179 -3.07 16.82 22.92
N CYS A 180 -3.92 15.99 23.53
CA CYS A 180 -3.76 14.54 23.52
C CYS A 180 -4.14 13.90 22.17
N ASP A 181 -4.72 14.67 21.24
CA ASP A 181 -5.16 14.17 19.94
C ASP A 181 -4.22 14.69 18.83
N HIS A 182 -3.73 13.78 17.99
CA HIS A 182 -2.88 14.06 16.83
C HIS A 182 -3.65 13.91 15.51
N CYS A 183 -3.18 14.57 14.46
CA CYS A 183 -3.85 14.59 13.16
C CYS A 183 -3.02 13.86 12.09
N LEU A 184 -3.67 12.97 11.35
CA LEU A 184 -3.15 12.37 10.11
C LEU A 184 -3.97 12.88 8.93
N VAL A 185 -3.28 13.24 7.84
CA VAL A 185 -3.93 13.61 6.58
C VAL A 185 -3.57 12.59 5.51
N PHE A 186 -4.60 11.92 5.01
CA PHE A 186 -4.52 11.00 3.90
C PHE A 186 -4.99 11.64 2.60
N CYS A 187 -4.39 11.21 1.50
CA CYS A 187 -4.78 11.54 0.15
C CYS A 187 -5.26 10.27 -0.55
N LEU A 188 -6.46 10.34 -1.11
CA LEU A 188 -7.04 9.33 -1.98
C LEU A 188 -7.14 9.93 -3.39
N ALA A 189 -6.30 9.46 -4.30
CA ALA A 189 -6.41 9.81 -5.71
C ALA A 189 -7.09 8.67 -6.48
N ARG A 190 -8.04 9.03 -7.35
CA ARG A 190 -8.79 8.10 -8.18
C ARG A 190 -8.85 8.60 -9.62
N GLY A 191 -8.45 7.76 -10.57
CA GLY A 191 -8.66 8.02 -12.00
C GLY A 191 -10.13 7.91 -12.42
N GLY A 192 -10.54 8.75 -13.37
CA GLY A 192 -11.87 8.74 -13.98
C GLY A 192 -12.14 7.49 -14.83
N TYR A 193 -13.42 7.10 -14.90
CA TYR A 193 -13.90 5.97 -15.70
C TYR A 193 -14.80 6.45 -16.84
N PRO A 194 -14.63 5.99 -18.09
CA PRO A 194 -15.61 6.24 -19.13
C PRO A 194 -16.85 5.36 -18.91
N ARG A 195 -17.99 5.94 -18.52
CA ARG A 195 -19.28 5.22 -18.60
C ARG A 195 -19.45 4.68 -20.03
N ALA A 196 -19.67 3.37 -20.18
CA ALA A 196 -19.97 2.76 -21.46
C ALA A 196 -21.20 3.47 -22.07
N GLY A 197 -21.00 4.14 -23.21
CA GLY A 197 -22.05 4.91 -23.90
C GLY A 197 -21.61 6.27 -24.44
N TYR A 198 -20.45 6.80 -24.03
CA TYR A 198 -19.98 8.11 -24.50
C TYR A 198 -19.07 8.03 -25.75
N SER A 199 -19.22 9.04 -26.62
CA SER A 199 -18.43 9.31 -27.83
C SER A 199 -16.91 9.30 -27.56
N SER A 200 -16.10 8.92 -28.55
CA SER A 200 -14.63 8.81 -28.46
C SER A 200 -13.92 10.08 -27.99
N THR A 201 -14.45 11.27 -28.28
CA THR A 201 -13.93 12.57 -27.78
C THR A 201 -14.20 12.79 -26.30
N VAL A 202 -15.32 12.29 -25.77
CA VAL A 202 -15.66 12.38 -24.33
C VAL A 202 -14.93 11.31 -23.52
N ARG A 203 -14.66 10.15 -24.12
CA ARG A 203 -13.81 9.11 -23.50
C ARG A 203 -12.41 9.62 -23.19
N LYS A 204 -11.81 10.40 -24.09
CA LYS A 204 -10.46 10.96 -23.90
C LYS A 204 -10.41 11.84 -22.63
N LYS A 205 -11.38 12.75 -22.48
CA LYS A 205 -11.50 13.65 -21.32
C LYS A 205 -11.70 12.92 -19.98
N LEU A 206 -12.39 11.79 -19.97
CA LEU A 206 -12.65 10.98 -18.76
C LEU A 206 -11.45 10.17 -18.27
N TYR A 207 -10.46 9.88 -19.13
CA TYR A 207 -9.18 9.31 -18.72
C TYR A 207 -8.25 10.35 -18.11
N ASP A 208 -8.49 11.63 -18.43
CA ASP A 208 -7.63 12.72 -17.97
C ASP A 208 -8.05 13.17 -16.57
N ASP A 209 -9.32 13.04 -16.18
CA ASP A 209 -9.80 13.50 -14.87
C ASP A 209 -9.35 12.59 -13.72
N VAL A 210 -8.52 13.14 -12.83
CA VAL A 210 -8.13 12.56 -11.54
C VAL A 210 -8.85 13.31 -10.44
N GLN A 211 -9.61 12.56 -9.63
CA GLN A 211 -10.21 13.07 -8.41
C GLN A 211 -9.24 12.83 -7.25
N ILE A 212 -8.92 13.88 -6.51
CA ILE A 212 -8.09 13.80 -5.31
C ILE A 212 -8.94 14.24 -4.12
N THR A 213 -9.01 13.38 -3.10
CA THR A 213 -9.74 13.62 -1.87
C THR A 213 -8.78 13.60 -0.68
N MET A 214 -8.80 14.66 0.11
CA MET A 214 -8.00 14.80 1.33
C MET A 214 -8.86 14.46 2.54
N ILE A 215 -8.39 13.52 3.36
CA ILE A 215 -9.11 12.93 4.46
C ILE A 215 -8.29 13.10 5.73
N GLN A 216 -8.85 13.78 6.71
CA GLN A 216 -8.26 13.96 8.03
C GLN A 216 -8.77 12.90 9.00
N VAL A 217 -7.84 12.27 9.71
CA VAL A 217 -8.10 11.28 10.75
C VAL A 217 -7.45 11.76 12.04
N MET A 218 -8.27 11.94 13.08
CA MET A 218 -7.77 12.25 14.41
C MET A 218 -7.39 10.95 15.12
N THR A 219 -6.23 10.97 15.78
CA THR A 219 -5.65 9.82 16.48
C THR A 219 -5.29 10.18 17.91
N ARG A 220 -5.14 9.17 18.77
CA ARG A 220 -4.74 9.31 20.16
C ARG A 220 -3.76 8.20 20.53
N GLU A 221 -2.80 8.52 21.38
CA GLU A 221 -1.88 7.51 21.90
C GLU A 221 -2.60 6.48 22.78
N THR A 222 -2.35 5.20 22.52
CA THR A 222 -2.84 4.08 23.32
C THR A 222 -1.88 3.77 24.47
N GLY A 223 -2.30 2.95 25.42
CA GLY A 223 -1.40 2.46 26.47
C GLY A 223 -0.21 1.62 25.96
N ARG A 224 -0.20 1.23 24.68
CA ARG A 224 0.89 0.48 24.03
C ARG A 224 1.86 1.38 23.25
N GLY A 225 1.65 2.70 23.26
CA GLY A 225 2.45 3.66 22.48
C GLY A 225 2.14 3.68 20.99
N THR A 226 1.06 3.01 20.55
CA THR A 226 0.51 3.13 19.19
C THR A 226 -0.48 4.30 19.13
N ARG A 227 -0.88 4.76 17.94
CA ARG A 227 -1.85 5.86 17.80
C ARG A 227 -3.14 5.40 17.10
N GLU A 228 -4.18 5.17 17.90
CA GLU A 228 -5.47 4.71 17.41
C GLU A 228 -6.30 5.87 16.83
N PRO A 229 -7.09 5.66 15.77
CA PRO A 229 -8.04 6.66 15.29
C PRO A 229 -9.29 6.76 16.18
N VAL A 230 -9.67 7.98 16.58
CA VAL A 230 -10.70 8.22 17.62
C VAL A 230 -11.96 8.95 17.15
N ARG A 231 -11.99 9.44 15.90
CA ARG A 231 -13.15 10.17 15.35
C ARG A 231 -13.45 9.72 13.92
N PRO A 232 -14.71 9.90 13.45
CA PRO A 232 -15.02 9.77 12.03
C PRO A 232 -14.11 10.66 11.18
N PRO A 233 -13.62 10.16 10.03
CA PRO A 233 -12.79 10.97 9.14
C PRO A 233 -13.51 12.24 8.69
N ARG A 234 -12.75 13.34 8.56
CA ARG A 234 -13.23 14.61 8.02
C ARG A 234 -12.68 14.81 6.62
N PHE A 235 -13.54 15.24 5.69
CA PHE A 235 -13.11 15.66 4.37
C PHE A 235 -12.59 17.09 4.44
N VAL A 236 -11.33 17.27 4.09
CA VAL A 236 -10.66 18.59 4.12
C VAL A 236 -10.82 19.28 2.78
N ASP A 237 -10.58 18.55 1.69
CA ASP A 237 -10.65 19.06 0.33
C ASP A 237 -10.97 17.94 -0.66
N MET A 238 -11.57 18.31 -1.79
CA MET A 238 -11.83 17.43 -2.91
C MET A 238 -11.69 18.22 -4.20
N CYS A 239 -10.63 17.93 -4.96
CA CYS A 239 -10.39 18.55 -6.25
C CYS A 239 -10.49 17.53 -7.38
N THR A 240 -10.88 18.00 -8.56
CA THR A 240 -10.87 17.21 -9.79
C THR A 240 -9.99 17.97 -10.77
N ASN A 241 -8.94 17.33 -11.27
CA ASN A 241 -8.02 17.92 -12.24
C ASN A 241 -7.87 16.99 -13.44
N SER A 242 -7.66 17.56 -14.61
CA SER A 242 -7.30 16.80 -15.81
C SER A 242 -5.78 16.72 -15.96
N VAL A 243 -5.23 15.52 -16.20
CA VAL A 243 -3.81 15.32 -16.52
C VAL A 243 -3.64 15.46 -18.03
N GLU A 244 -3.03 16.56 -18.48
CA GLU A 244 -2.59 16.68 -19.87
C GLU A 244 -1.22 16.00 -20.04
N TRP A 245 -1.19 14.92 -20.83
CA TRP A 245 0.06 14.29 -21.23
C TRP A 245 0.78 15.20 -22.22
N MET A 246 1.82 15.91 -21.76
CA MET A 246 2.76 16.55 -22.69
C MET A 246 3.47 15.44 -23.47
N GLN A 247 3.22 15.37 -24.78
CA GLN A 247 4.03 14.53 -25.66
C GLN A 247 5.47 15.03 -25.56
N ALA A 248 6.38 14.17 -25.12
CA ALA A 248 7.80 14.42 -25.25
C ALA A 248 8.11 14.47 -26.75
N CYS A 249 8.45 15.68 -27.23
CA CYS A 249 8.98 15.89 -28.59
C CYS A 249 10.37 15.28 -28.72
#